data_AF-A0A2N5C710-F1
#
_entry.id   AF-A0A2N5C710-F1
#
_cell.length_a   1.000
_cell.length_b   1.000
_cell.length_c   1.000
_cell.angle_alpha   90.00
_cell.angle_beta   90.00
_cell.angle_gamma   90.00
#
_symmetry.space_group_name_H-M   'P 1'
#
loop_
_entity.id
_entity.type
_entity.pdbx_description
1 polymer ?
#
loop_
_entity_poly.entity_id
_entity_poly.type
_entity_poly.pdbx_seq_one_letter_code
_entity_poly.pdbx_strand_id
1 'polypeptide(L)' 'MLLVERKAIPREGDWLYEIKFDGYRVLASTGSMARLKSRGGVDATRWFPEVTAAVADMPDGCVLDGEVCSVGCSL' A
#
# COMPACT_ATOMS: atom_id res chain seq x y z
N MET A 1 -6.11 6.90 6.05
CA MET A 1 -5.19 7.81 6.78
C MET A 1 -4.46 8.70 5.77
N LEU A 2 -4.17 9.96 6.04
CA LEU A 2 -3.35 10.81 5.16
C LEU A 2 -2.22 11.43 5.97
N LEU A 3 -1.07 11.60 5.33
CA LEU A 3 0.07 12.27 5.94
C LEU A 3 -0.22 13.77 6.05
N VAL A 4 0.28 14.37 7.13
CA VAL A 4 0.31 15.82 7.30
C VAL A 4 1.74 16.28 7.10
N GLU A 5 1.91 17.31 6.29
CA GLU A 5 3.23 17.89 6.04
C GLU A 5 3.83 18.45 7.35
N ARG A 6 5.14 18.23 7.50
CA ARG A 6 5.97 18.75 8.59
C ARG A 6 7.29 19.24 8.03
N LYS A 7 7.71 20.43 8.48
CA LYS A 7 9.00 21.02 8.08
C LYS A 7 10.20 20.46 8.83
N ALA A 8 9.97 19.86 9.99
CA ALA A 8 11.01 19.32 10.86
C ALA A 8 10.67 17.88 11.25
N ILE A 9 11.72 17.07 11.37
CA ILE A 9 11.63 15.69 11.85
C ILE A 9 11.49 15.72 13.39
N PRO A 10 10.51 15.01 13.98
CA PRO A 10 10.40 14.91 15.44
C PRO A 10 11.66 14.28 16.03
N ARG A 11 12.15 14.84 17.15
CA ARG A 11 13.36 14.34 17.84
C ARG A 11 13.06 13.63 19.16
N GLU A 12 11.82 13.72 19.62
CA GLU A 12 11.36 13.19 20.91
C GLU A 12 10.12 12.31 20.67
N GLY A 13 9.98 11.28 21.50
CA GLY A 13 8.93 10.26 21.41
C GLY A 13 9.32 9.03 20.59
N ASP A 14 8.45 8.03 20.58
CA ASP A 14 8.68 6.72 19.96
C ASP A 14 8.14 6.70 18.52
N TRP A 15 8.91 7.30 17.60
CA TRP A 15 8.54 7.38 16.19
C TRP A 15 9.13 6.22 15.38
N LEU A 16 8.29 5.60 14.55
CA LEU A 16 8.72 4.73 13.46
C LEU A 16 8.85 5.55 12.17
N TYR A 17 9.91 5.31 11.41
CA TYR A 17 10.20 6.01 10.16
C TYR A 17 10.14 5.02 8.99
N GLU A 18 9.38 5.38 7.95
CA GLU A 18 9.20 4.57 6.75
C GLU A 18 9.64 5.35 5.50
N ILE A 19 10.12 4.64 4.48
CA ILE A 19 10.47 5.24 3.19
C ILE A 19 9.17 5.68 2.50
N LYS A 20 9.12 6.93 2.06
CA LYS A 20 8.04 7.40 1.19
C LYS A 20 8.29 6.93 -0.24
N PHE A 21 7.53 5.94 -0.68
CA PHE A 21 7.45 5.60 -2.09
C PHE A 21 6.54 6.56 -2.88
N ASP A 22 6.72 6.58 -4.19
CA ASP A 22 5.86 7.32 -5.12
C ASP A 22 5.19 6.32 -6.07
N GLY A 23 3.90 6.09 -5.87
CA GLY A 23 3.16 5.08 -6.62
C GLY A 23 1.65 5.24 -6.47
N TYR A 24 0.96 4.11 -6.40
CA TYR A 24 -0.47 4.07 -6.15
C TYR A 24 -0.77 3.52 -4.76
N ARG A 25 -1.29 4.39 -3.90
CA ARG A 25 -1.87 3.93 -2.63
C ARG A 25 -3.06 3.01 -2.87
N VAL A 26 -3.00 1.83 -2.27
CA VAL A 26 -4.04 0.80 -2.30
C VAL A 26 -4.35 0.27 -0.90
N LEU A 27 -5.62 -0.04 -0.67
CA LEU A 27 -6.06 -0.91 0.40
C LEU A 27 -6.31 -2.30 -0.20
N ALA A 28 -5.61 -3.32 0.28
CA ALA A 28 -5.75 -4.70 -0.18
C ALA A 28 -6.50 -5.52 0.88
N SER A 29 -7.65 -6.09 0.54
CA SER A 29 -8.22 -7.18 1.36
C SER A 29 -7.50 -8.47 0.99
N THR A 30 -7.15 -9.31 1.96
CA THR A 30 -6.39 -10.55 1.73
C THR A 30 -7.29 -11.78 1.58
N GLY A 31 -6.72 -12.84 1.04
CA GLY A 31 -7.32 -14.17 0.98
C GLY A 31 -8.40 -14.32 -0.09
N SER A 32 -9.41 -15.12 0.20
CA SER A 32 -10.53 -15.48 -0.70
C SER A 32 -11.29 -14.28 -1.26
N MET A 33 -11.29 -13.16 -0.55
CA MET A 33 -11.93 -11.90 -0.94
C MET A 33 -10.92 -10.86 -1.44
N ALA A 34 -9.79 -11.32 -2.00
CA ALA A 34 -8.74 -10.46 -2.51
C ALA A 34 -9.26 -9.39 -3.45
N ARG A 35 -9.04 -8.13 -3.05
CA ARG A 35 -9.42 -6.95 -3.82
C ARG A 35 -8.48 -5.80 -3.49
N LEU A 36 -8.25 -4.97 -4.49
CA LEU A 36 -7.49 -3.73 -4.34
C LEU A 36 -8.43 -2.54 -4.48
N LYS A 37 -8.33 -1.58 -3.58
CA LYS A 37 -9.09 -0.33 -3.63
C LYS A 37 -8.15 0.85 -3.57
N SER A 38 -8.23 1.75 -4.54
CA SER A 38 -7.40 2.95 -4.56
C SER A 38 -7.75 3.92 -3.44
N ARG A 39 -6.90 4.93 -3.21
CA ARG A 39 -7.19 6.06 -2.30
C ARG A 39 -8.56 6.70 -2.52
N GLY A 40 -8.99 6.82 -3.79
CA GLY A 40 -10.28 7.42 -4.17
C GLY A 40 -11.48 6.49 -4.02
N GLY A 41 -11.27 5.24 -3.59
CA GLY A 41 -12.33 4.24 -3.47
C GLY A 41 -12.64 3.46 -4.75
N VAL A 42 -11.87 3.67 -5.83
CA VAL A 42 -12.02 2.94 -7.09
C VAL A 42 -11.55 1.50 -6.90
N ASP A 43 -12.30 0.55 -7.47
CA ASP A 43 -11.87 -0.84 -7.58
C ASP A 43 -10.66 -0.93 -8.53
N ALA A 44 -9.50 -1.22 -7.96
CA ALA A 44 -8.22 -1.33 -8.64
C ALA A 44 -7.77 -2.80 -8.78
N THR A 45 -8.64 -3.76 -8.49
CA THR A 45 -8.30 -5.19 -8.42
C THR A 45 -7.71 -5.72 -9.74
N ARG A 46 -8.12 -5.12 -10.87
CA ARG A 46 -7.63 -5.48 -12.21
C ARG A 46 -6.44 -4.64 -12.69
N TRP A 47 -6.02 -3.63 -11.93
CA TRP A 47 -4.93 -2.75 -12.34
C TRP A 47 -3.57 -3.41 -12.16
N PHE A 48 -3.42 -4.23 -11.11
CA PHE A 48 -2.18 -4.89 -10.71
C PHE A 48 -2.44 -6.38 -10.42
N PRO A 49 -2.67 -7.20 -11.46
CA PRO A 49 -3.08 -8.59 -11.29
C PRO A 49 -2.07 -9.43 -10.49
N GLU A 50 -0.77 -9.16 -10.63
CA GLU A 50 0.29 -9.80 -9.86
C GLU A 50 0.19 -9.50 -8.36
N VAL A 51 -0.18 -8.28 -8.00
CA VAL A 51 -0.37 -7.88 -6.59
C VAL A 51 -1.65 -8.50 -6.04
N THR A 52 -2.75 -8.48 -6.80
CA THR A 52 -4.01 -9.13 -6.42
C THR A 52 -3.82 -10.62 -6.17
N ALA A 53 -3.05 -11.31 -7.03
CA ALA A 53 -2.74 -12.73 -6.85
C ALA A 53 -1.94 -12.96 -5.56
N ALA A 54 -0.89 -12.16 -5.32
CA ALA A 54 -0.06 -12.30 -4.13
C ALA A 54 -0.85 -12.08 -2.82
N VAL A 55 -1.79 -11.13 -2.79
CA VAL A 55 -2.64 -10.92 -1.60
C VAL A 55 -3.74 -11.96 -1.44
N ALA A 56 -4.13 -12.66 -2.51
CA ALA A 56 -5.07 -13.78 -2.45
C ALA A 56 -4.46 -15.01 -1.77
N ASP A 57 -3.14 -15.19 -1.87
CA ASP A 57 -2.42 -16.29 -1.22
C ASP A 57 -2.15 -16.03 0.28
N MET A 58 -2.47 -14.85 0.79
CA MET A 58 -2.35 -14.51 2.21
C MET A 58 -3.56 -14.97 3.03
N PRO A 59 -3.41 -15.15 4.36
CA PRO A 59 -4.54 -15.49 5.23
C PRO A 59 -5.71 -14.51 5.12
N ASP A 60 -6.94 -15.02 5.19
CA ASP A 60 -8.17 -14.22 5.20
C ASP A 60 -8.22 -13.26 6.41
N GLY A 61 -9.02 -12.20 6.26
CA GLY A 61 -9.41 -11.34 7.40
C GLY A 61 -8.50 -10.14 7.65
N CYS A 62 -7.49 -9.91 6.81
CA CYS A 62 -6.62 -8.74 6.92
C CYS A 62 -6.92 -7.70 5.84
N VAL A 63 -6.64 -6.43 6.17
CA VAL A 63 -6.56 -5.34 5.20
C VAL A 63 -5.18 -4.71 5.29
N LEU A 64 -4.46 -4.68 4.18
CA LEU A 64 -3.15 -4.04 4.07
C LEU A 64 -3.33 -2.63 3.49
N ASP A 65 -2.71 -1.62 4.11
CA ASP A 65 -2.57 -0.26 3.55
C ASP A 65 -1.13 -0.10 3.07
N GLY A 66 -0.96 0.21 1.79
CA GLY A 66 0.37 0.27 1.19
C GLY A 66 0.39 0.95 -0.16
N GLU A 67 1.58 0.96 -0.76
CA GLU A 67 1.85 1.61 -2.04
C GLU A 67 2.27 0.56 -3.06
N VAL A 68 1.57 0.49 -4.20
CA VAL A 68 2.04 -0.26 -5.38
C VAL A 68 2.99 0.62 -6.16
N CYS A 69 4.23 0.17 -6.34
CA CYS A 69 5.29 0.92 -7.00
C CYS A 69 6.05 0.04 -7.98
N SER A 70 6.55 0.67 -9.04
CA SER A 70 7.58 0.08 -9.89
C SER A 70 8.94 0.49 -9.35
N VAL A 71 9.81 -0.49 -9.11
CA VAL A 71 11.22 -0.22 -8.81
C VAL A 71 11.99 -0.26 -10.12
N GLY A 72 12.72 0.82 -10.41
CA GLY A 72 13.50 0.91 -11.64
C GLY A 72 14.50 -0.24 -11.74
N CYS A 73 14.53 -0.90 -12.89
CA CYS A 73 15.56 -1.87 -13.23
C CYS A 73 16.59 -1.16 -14.12
N SER A 74 17.81 -0.97 -13.63
CA SER A 74 18.94 -0.60 -14.46
C SER A 74 19.46 -1.89 -15.09
N LEU A 75 19.04 -2.18 -16.32
CA LEU A 75 19.70 -3.20 -17.15
C LEU A 75 21.02 -2.67 -17.69
#